data_AF-A0A670YVQ8-F1
#
_entry.id   AF-A0A670YVQ8-F1
#
_cell.length_a   1.000
_cell.length_b   1.000
_cell.length_c   1.000
_cell.angle_alpha   90.00
_cell.angle_beta   90.00
_cell.angle_gamma   90.00
#
_symmetry.space_group_name_H-M   'P 1'
#
loop_
_entity.id
_entity.type
_entity.pdbx_description
1 polymer ?
#
loop_
_entity_poly.entity_id
_entity_poly.type
_entity_poly.pdbx_seq_one_letter_code
_entity_poly.pdbx_strand_id
1 'polypeptide(L)'
;MDQQLSQLVEDLTTSGEPQLDPKKMKALKNICRCSDEHINRVYHLLMSQLSQDHAEIRLSAFQIVDQLFARSHLFRMRLISNFQEFLELTVETNHDQPLPPPADVAQKLKKAAIKSVQEWHEKYGEAYKKLSLGYFFLKQNKKVDFQDVHARTLAERKRDEERQKRLDNIYKEKAQKAEKEMEEASPEIQSVLTELESCFQLLVPDPLDFAMHEADTTGWRRSPSARVASQRAAFLDHDPQPCCSKDLLPASSSLRVMGDEDPAMFLRSHGLGSYKYTLSLEVPSDVKLSENEDNAAIINNLSDSFKLVTNKYLPLVQYWIQLFTRAGISDDRLRQAIDLKNRLETALEKTKKMNIDFKERKNQVSQTGYF
;
A
#
# COMPACT_ATOMS: atom_id res chain seq x y z
N MET A 1 -52.42 2.52 -1.32
CA MET A 1 -51.74 1.85 -2.45
C MET A 1 -50.64 2.72 -3.05
N ASP A 2 -50.79 4.04 -3.15
CA ASP A 2 -49.76 4.93 -3.73
C ASP A 2 -48.42 4.97 -2.98
N GLN A 3 -48.45 4.94 -1.64
CA GLN A 3 -47.23 4.83 -0.83
C GLN A 3 -46.54 3.47 -1.05
N GLN A 4 -47.31 2.39 -1.15
CA GLN A 4 -46.78 1.05 -1.42
C GLN A 4 -46.17 0.95 -2.82
N LEU A 5 -46.79 1.58 -3.83
CA LEU A 5 -46.24 1.65 -5.19
C LEU A 5 -44.89 2.38 -5.21
N SER A 6 -44.79 3.49 -4.48
CA SER A 6 -43.56 4.30 -4.42
C SER A 6 -42.42 3.55 -3.74
N GLN A 7 -42.69 2.96 -2.57
CA GLN A 7 -41.74 2.11 -1.85
C GLN A 7 -41.26 0.94 -2.71
N LEU A 8 -42.18 0.31 -3.45
CA LEU A 8 -41.83 -0.86 -4.23
C LEU A 8 -40.96 -0.53 -5.45
N VAL A 9 -41.15 0.65 -6.06
CA VAL A 9 -40.24 1.14 -7.12
C VAL A 9 -38.86 1.43 -6.52
N GLU A 10 -38.80 2.16 -5.41
CA GLU A 10 -37.55 2.50 -4.73
C GLU A 10 -36.75 1.24 -4.33
N ASP A 11 -37.40 0.28 -3.70
CA ASP A 11 -36.84 -1.02 -3.32
C ASP A 11 -36.27 -1.79 -4.52
N LEU A 12 -36.94 -1.74 -5.67
CA LEU A 12 -36.51 -2.43 -6.88
C LEU A 12 -35.31 -1.73 -7.53
N THR A 13 -35.26 -0.40 -7.47
CA THR A 13 -34.22 0.39 -8.15
C THR A 13 -32.98 0.66 -7.30
N THR A 14 -33.06 0.52 -5.98
CA THR A 14 -31.95 0.78 -5.05
C THR A 14 -31.33 -0.48 -4.44
N SER A 15 -31.76 -1.67 -4.89
CA SER A 15 -31.26 -2.95 -4.36
C SER A 15 -29.78 -3.22 -4.63
N GLY A 16 -29.19 -2.61 -5.65
CA GLY A 16 -27.82 -2.91 -6.11
C GLY A 16 -27.68 -4.24 -6.84
N GLU A 17 -28.78 -4.98 -7.04
CA GLU A 17 -28.77 -6.28 -7.70
C GLU A 17 -28.84 -6.13 -9.24
N PRO A 18 -28.18 -7.01 -10.02
CA PRO A 18 -28.16 -6.93 -11.47
C PRO A 18 -29.50 -7.29 -12.13
N GLN A 19 -30.39 -7.99 -11.41
CA GLN A 19 -31.72 -8.36 -11.86
C GLN A 19 -32.77 -7.98 -10.81
N LEU A 20 -33.94 -7.55 -11.28
CA LEU A 20 -35.07 -7.22 -10.43
C LEU A 20 -35.57 -8.43 -9.62
N ASP A 21 -35.89 -8.20 -8.35
CA ASP A 21 -36.57 -9.20 -7.53
C ASP A 21 -37.91 -9.61 -8.17
N PRO A 22 -38.12 -10.91 -8.48
CA PRO A 22 -39.29 -11.36 -9.22
C PRO A 22 -40.59 -11.25 -8.42
N LYS A 23 -40.53 -11.33 -7.09
CA LYS A 23 -41.70 -11.23 -6.21
C LYS A 23 -42.17 -9.78 -6.15
N LYS A 24 -41.25 -8.84 -5.89
CA LYS A 24 -41.53 -7.40 -5.89
C LYS A 24 -42.01 -6.96 -7.27
N MET A 25 -41.38 -7.40 -8.36
CA MET A 25 -41.81 -7.05 -9.71
C MET A 25 -43.21 -7.58 -10.05
N LYS A 26 -43.58 -8.78 -9.56
CA LYS A 26 -44.95 -9.29 -9.70
C LYS A 26 -45.97 -8.43 -8.95
N ALA A 27 -45.63 -8.02 -7.72
CA ALA A 27 -46.47 -7.11 -6.94
C ALA A 27 -46.63 -5.74 -7.62
N LEU A 28 -45.56 -5.17 -8.19
CA LEU A 28 -45.62 -3.93 -8.98
C LEU A 28 -46.65 -4.04 -10.11
N LYS A 29 -46.54 -5.09 -10.92
CA LYS A 29 -47.43 -5.33 -12.07
C LYS A 29 -48.89 -5.50 -11.64
N ASN A 30 -49.15 -6.11 -10.48
CA ASN A 30 -50.49 -6.25 -9.95
C ASN A 30 -51.09 -4.89 -9.58
N ILE A 31 -50.31 -4.03 -8.92
CA ILE A 31 -50.76 -2.66 -8.57
C ILE A 31 -51.02 -1.85 -9.84
N CYS A 32 -50.13 -1.92 -10.83
CA CYS A 32 -50.32 -1.23 -12.11
C CYS A 32 -51.57 -1.69 -12.88
N ARG A 33 -52.09 -2.90 -12.63
CA ARG A 33 -53.32 -3.41 -13.25
C ARG A 33 -54.59 -2.85 -12.62
N CYS A 34 -54.52 -2.30 -11.41
CA CYS A 34 -55.69 -1.86 -10.66
C CYS A 34 -56.34 -0.60 -11.22
N SER A 35 -55.55 0.37 -11.71
CA SER A 35 -56.09 1.55 -12.40
C SER A 35 -55.04 2.24 -13.28
N ASP A 36 -55.53 3.02 -14.24
CA ASP A 36 -54.70 3.85 -15.12
C ASP A 36 -53.91 4.93 -14.36
N GLU A 37 -54.42 5.39 -13.21
CA GLU A 37 -53.71 6.33 -12.33
C GLU A 37 -52.41 5.72 -11.79
N HIS A 38 -52.42 4.44 -11.41
CA HIS A 38 -51.20 3.74 -10.96
C HIS A 38 -50.18 3.61 -12.10
N ILE A 39 -50.63 3.47 -13.36
CA ILE A 39 -49.75 3.45 -14.53
C ILE A 39 -49.10 4.82 -14.76
N ASN A 40 -49.86 5.91 -14.64
CA ASN A 40 -49.31 7.25 -14.74
C ASN A 40 -48.33 7.53 -13.59
N ARG A 41 -48.67 7.11 -12.36
CA ARG A 41 -47.81 7.29 -11.19
C ARG A 41 -46.51 6.51 -11.31
N VAL A 42 -46.56 5.23 -11.70
CA VAL A 42 -45.34 4.42 -11.86
C VAL A 42 -44.46 4.97 -12.98
N TYR A 43 -45.03 5.51 -14.06
CA TYR A 43 -44.26 6.18 -15.11
C TYR A 43 -43.44 7.34 -14.55
N HIS A 44 -44.05 8.24 -13.77
CA HIS A 44 -43.33 9.37 -13.17
C HIS A 44 -42.25 8.93 -12.17
N LEU A 45 -42.53 7.90 -11.37
CA LEU A 45 -41.54 7.33 -10.45
C LEU A 45 -40.34 6.75 -11.21
N LEU A 46 -40.58 6.02 -12.31
CA LEU A 46 -39.51 5.43 -13.12
C LEU A 46 -38.67 6.49 -13.85
N MET A 47 -39.31 7.54 -14.37
CA MET A 47 -38.55 8.67 -14.96
C MET A 47 -37.67 9.35 -13.90
N SER A 48 -38.17 9.51 -12.67
CA SER A 48 -37.37 10.06 -11.56
C SER A 48 -36.21 9.15 -11.12
N GLN A 49 -36.32 7.83 -11.31
CA GLN A 49 -35.23 6.89 -11.05
C GLN A 49 -34.23 6.87 -12.22
N LEU A 50 -34.71 6.99 -13.46
CA LEU A 50 -33.86 7.14 -14.65
C LEU A 50 -33.06 8.44 -14.67
N SER A 51 -33.49 9.48 -13.95
CA SER A 51 -32.76 10.75 -13.85
C SER A 51 -31.70 10.77 -12.74
N GLN A 52 -31.57 9.72 -11.93
CA GLN A 52 -30.58 9.68 -10.84
C GLN A 52 -29.15 9.67 -11.38
N ASP A 53 -28.20 10.25 -10.65
CA ASP A 53 -26.77 10.24 -11.01
C ASP A 53 -26.08 8.91 -10.63
N HIS A 54 -26.69 7.79 -11.05
CA HIS A 54 -26.20 6.45 -10.73
C HIS A 54 -26.65 5.39 -11.75
N ALA A 55 -25.71 4.71 -12.41
CA ALA A 55 -26.03 3.80 -13.52
C ALA A 55 -26.83 2.56 -13.09
N GLU A 56 -26.60 2.01 -11.90
CA GLU A 56 -27.33 0.82 -11.41
C GLU A 56 -28.81 1.10 -11.16
N ILE A 57 -29.10 2.30 -10.64
CA ILE A 57 -30.47 2.75 -10.41
C ILE A 57 -31.17 2.92 -11.76
N ARG A 58 -30.50 3.58 -12.72
CA ARG A 58 -31.02 3.74 -14.08
C ARG A 58 -31.23 2.40 -14.78
N LEU A 59 -30.32 1.45 -14.64
CA LEU A 59 -30.44 0.11 -15.21
C LEU A 59 -31.66 -0.63 -14.65
N SER A 60 -31.84 -0.63 -13.34
CA SER A 60 -32.96 -1.27 -12.67
C SER A 60 -34.29 -0.62 -13.07
N ALA A 61 -34.33 0.72 -13.11
CA ALA A 61 -35.50 1.46 -13.59
C ALA A 61 -35.84 1.11 -15.04
N PHE A 62 -34.83 1.05 -15.91
CA PHE A 62 -35.00 0.65 -17.31
C PHE A 62 -35.55 -0.78 -17.46
N GLN A 63 -35.09 -1.74 -16.65
CA GLN A 63 -35.62 -3.11 -16.68
C GLN A 63 -37.12 -3.16 -16.33
N ILE A 64 -37.59 -2.29 -15.42
CA ILE A 64 -39.02 -2.15 -15.11
C ILE A 64 -39.75 -1.51 -16.30
N VAL A 65 -39.21 -0.43 -16.87
CA VAL A 65 -39.75 0.25 -18.05
C VAL A 65 -39.97 -0.74 -19.19
N ASP A 66 -38.99 -1.59 -19.49
CA ASP A 66 -39.08 -2.58 -20.57
C ASP A 66 -40.21 -3.59 -20.37
N GLN A 67 -40.38 -4.10 -19.14
CA GLN A 67 -41.48 -5.01 -18.82
C GLN A 67 -42.85 -4.34 -18.92
N LEU A 68 -42.98 -3.10 -18.44
CA LEU A 68 -44.26 -2.36 -18.48
C LEU A 68 -44.60 -1.92 -19.90
N PHE A 69 -43.61 -1.52 -20.69
CA PHE A 69 -43.77 -1.17 -22.10
C PHE A 69 -44.34 -2.35 -22.89
N ALA A 70 -43.82 -3.56 -22.68
CA ALA A 70 -44.32 -4.75 -23.36
C ALA A 70 -45.76 -5.14 -22.99
N ARG A 71 -46.28 -4.70 -21.83
CA ARG A 71 -47.53 -5.20 -21.25
C ARG A 71 -48.66 -4.17 -21.18
N SER A 72 -48.37 -2.87 -21.21
CA SER A 72 -49.36 -1.81 -21.02
C SER A 72 -49.39 -0.85 -22.20
N HIS A 73 -50.56 -0.66 -22.82
CA HIS A 73 -50.75 0.33 -23.88
C HIS A 73 -50.62 1.77 -23.35
N LEU A 74 -51.27 2.07 -22.21
CA LEU A 74 -51.20 3.40 -21.60
C LEU A 74 -49.76 3.78 -21.25
N PHE A 75 -48.99 2.84 -20.68
CA PHE A 75 -47.58 3.08 -20.36
C PHE A 75 -46.75 3.37 -21.61
N ARG A 76 -46.94 2.61 -22.70
CA ARG A 76 -46.30 2.88 -24.00
C ARG A 76 -46.60 4.28 -24.49
N MET A 77 -47.87 4.70 -24.47
CA MET A 77 -48.24 6.06 -24.89
C MET A 77 -47.54 7.13 -24.07
N ARG A 78 -47.48 6.96 -22.74
CA ARG A 78 -46.78 7.89 -21.85
C ARG A 78 -45.29 7.96 -22.15
N LEU A 79 -44.59 6.83 -22.24
CA LEU A 79 -43.16 6.80 -22.55
C LEU A 79 -42.86 7.39 -23.93
N ILE A 80 -43.62 7.00 -24.96
CA ILE A 80 -43.40 7.47 -26.35
C ILE A 80 -43.71 8.96 -26.49
N SER A 81 -44.62 9.51 -25.69
CA SER A 81 -44.91 10.95 -25.71
C SER A 81 -43.67 11.78 -25.35
N ASN A 82 -42.82 11.26 -24.46
CA ASN A 82 -41.58 11.85 -23.96
C ASN A 82 -40.33 11.03 -24.34
N PHE A 83 -40.33 10.47 -25.56
CA PHE A 83 -39.31 9.50 -25.94
C PHE A 83 -37.89 10.08 -26.00
N GLN A 84 -37.76 11.37 -26.30
CA GLN A 84 -36.46 12.03 -26.37
C GLN A 84 -35.74 12.03 -25.01
N GLU A 85 -36.40 12.50 -23.95
CA GLU A 85 -35.82 12.51 -22.59
C GLU A 85 -35.44 11.09 -22.15
N PHE A 86 -36.30 10.10 -22.46
CA PHE A 86 -36.00 8.70 -22.18
C PHE A 86 -34.72 8.23 -22.88
N LEU A 87 -34.53 8.56 -24.16
CA LEU A 87 -33.31 8.19 -24.91
C LEU A 87 -32.06 8.89 -24.37
N GLU A 88 -32.17 10.16 -23.97
CA GLU A 88 -31.07 10.91 -23.35
C GLU A 88 -30.64 10.25 -22.04
N LEU A 89 -31.59 9.78 -21.22
CA LEU A 89 -31.32 9.14 -19.93
C LEU A 89 -30.80 7.70 -20.03
N THR A 90 -30.91 7.04 -21.19
CA THR A 90 -30.62 5.59 -21.32
C THR A 90 -29.61 5.22 -22.42
N VAL A 91 -29.47 6.02 -23.48
CA VAL A 91 -28.66 5.68 -24.68
C VAL A 91 -27.49 6.65 -24.91
N GLU A 92 -27.33 7.71 -24.09
CA GLU A 92 -26.30 8.76 -24.27
C GLU A 92 -26.41 9.46 -25.63
N THR A 93 -27.61 9.92 -25.99
CA THR A 93 -27.81 10.66 -27.24
C THR A 93 -27.21 12.08 -27.20
N ASN A 94 -26.87 12.59 -26.01
CA ASN A 94 -26.21 13.89 -25.81
C ASN A 94 -24.75 13.71 -25.31
N HIS A 95 -23.80 14.40 -25.93
CA HIS A 95 -22.37 14.36 -25.54
C HIS A 95 -22.06 15.17 -24.28
N ASP A 96 -22.84 16.21 -24.02
CA ASP A 96 -22.64 17.07 -22.85
C ASP A 96 -23.20 16.42 -21.57
N GLN A 97 -23.93 15.30 -21.72
CA GLN A 97 -24.55 14.55 -20.62
C GLN A 97 -24.32 13.05 -20.82
N PRO A 98 -23.11 12.53 -20.51
CA PRO A 98 -22.85 11.09 -20.54
C PRO A 98 -23.68 10.35 -19.47
N LEU A 99 -23.81 9.02 -19.59
CA LEU A 99 -24.43 8.24 -18.53
C LEU A 99 -23.57 8.31 -17.25
N PRO A 100 -24.21 8.29 -16.07
CA PRO A 100 -23.52 8.36 -14.79
C PRO A 100 -22.64 7.12 -14.53
N PRO A 101 -21.68 7.18 -13.59
CA PRO A 101 -20.94 6.01 -13.15
C PRO A 101 -21.86 4.98 -12.42
N PRO A 102 -21.45 3.70 -12.30
CA PRO A 102 -20.25 3.06 -12.88
C PRO A 102 -20.31 2.85 -14.40
N ALA A 103 -19.17 2.99 -15.07
CA ALA A 103 -19.09 2.97 -16.54
C ALA A 103 -19.50 1.62 -17.17
N ASP A 104 -19.17 0.50 -16.52
CA ASP A 104 -19.53 -0.84 -17.01
C ASP A 104 -21.05 -1.05 -16.99
N VAL A 105 -21.73 -0.55 -15.95
CA VAL A 105 -23.18 -0.59 -15.81
C VAL A 105 -23.85 0.35 -16.79
N ALA A 106 -23.31 1.56 -16.98
CA ALA A 106 -23.77 2.49 -18.00
C ALA A 106 -23.74 1.87 -19.41
N GLN A 107 -22.66 1.17 -19.77
CA GLN A 107 -22.57 0.46 -21.04
C GLN A 107 -23.58 -0.69 -21.15
N LYS A 108 -23.84 -1.43 -20.05
CA LYS A 108 -24.89 -2.47 -20.01
C LYS A 108 -26.27 -1.87 -20.25
N LEU A 109 -26.61 -0.77 -19.56
CA LEU A 109 -27.85 -0.02 -19.75
C LEU A 109 -28.02 0.44 -21.20
N LYS A 110 -27.00 1.09 -21.76
CA LYS A 110 -27.02 1.56 -23.15
C LYS A 110 -27.31 0.43 -24.14
N LYS A 111 -26.62 -0.70 -24.01
CA LYS A 111 -26.82 -1.88 -24.86
C LYS A 111 -28.23 -2.45 -24.72
N ALA A 112 -28.72 -2.59 -23.49
CA ALA A 112 -30.06 -3.10 -23.23
C ALA A 112 -31.15 -2.16 -23.79
N ALA A 113 -30.98 -0.84 -23.62
CA ALA A 113 -31.90 0.17 -24.12
C ALA A 113 -31.98 0.19 -25.66
N ILE A 114 -30.85 0.17 -26.35
CA ILE A 114 -30.82 0.12 -27.83
C ILE A 114 -31.55 -1.13 -28.34
N LYS A 115 -31.26 -2.29 -27.73
CA LYS A 115 -31.90 -3.56 -28.09
C LYS A 115 -33.41 -3.53 -27.85
N SER A 116 -33.86 -3.07 -26.69
CA SER A 116 -35.29 -2.95 -26.40
C SER A 116 -35.98 -1.99 -27.36
N VAL A 117 -35.39 -0.84 -27.69
CA VAL A 117 -35.98 0.10 -28.66
C VAL A 117 -36.13 -0.54 -30.04
N GLN A 118 -35.17 -1.35 -30.48
CA GLN A 118 -35.31 -2.13 -31.71
C GLN A 118 -36.49 -3.11 -31.63
N GLU A 119 -36.56 -3.92 -30.57
CA GLU A 119 -37.64 -4.89 -30.38
C GLU A 119 -39.03 -4.22 -30.26
N TRP A 120 -39.09 -3.06 -29.61
CA TRP A 120 -40.30 -2.26 -29.49
C TRP A 120 -40.71 -1.71 -30.85
N HIS A 121 -39.77 -1.23 -31.67
CA HIS A 121 -40.04 -0.78 -33.02
C HIS A 121 -40.55 -1.91 -33.92
N GLU A 122 -39.95 -3.10 -33.86
CA GLU A 122 -40.39 -4.26 -34.62
C GLU A 122 -41.84 -4.66 -34.28
N LYS A 123 -42.23 -4.60 -33.00
CA LYS A 123 -43.56 -5.00 -32.54
C LYS A 123 -44.62 -3.91 -32.66
N TYR A 124 -44.22 -2.65 -32.52
CA TYR A 124 -45.15 -1.54 -32.30
C TYR A 124 -44.88 -0.30 -33.18
N GLY A 125 -43.83 -0.30 -34.00
CA GLY A 125 -43.41 0.86 -34.79
C GLY A 125 -44.47 1.37 -35.76
N GLU A 126 -45.29 0.47 -36.33
CA GLU A 126 -46.39 0.87 -37.21
C GLU A 126 -47.44 1.71 -36.48
N ALA A 127 -47.73 1.38 -35.21
CA ALA A 127 -48.71 2.07 -34.39
C ALA A 127 -48.19 3.38 -33.79
N TYR A 128 -46.87 3.51 -33.61
CA TYR A 128 -46.26 4.67 -32.95
C TYR A 128 -45.17 5.32 -33.80
N LYS A 129 -45.56 6.31 -34.62
CA LYS A 129 -44.62 7.05 -35.48
C LYS A 129 -43.43 7.65 -34.72
N LYS A 130 -43.63 8.16 -33.51
CA LYS A 130 -42.55 8.71 -32.65
C LYS A 130 -41.52 7.65 -32.25
N LEU A 131 -41.96 6.42 -31.98
CA LEU A 131 -41.07 5.29 -31.70
C LEU A 131 -40.23 4.95 -32.93
N SER A 132 -40.86 4.92 -34.11
CA SER A 132 -40.15 4.68 -35.38
C SER A 132 -39.15 5.77 -35.70
N LEU A 133 -39.53 7.04 -35.53
CA LEU A 133 -38.61 8.17 -35.70
C LEU A 133 -37.42 8.07 -34.74
N GLY A 134 -37.65 7.77 -33.46
CA GLY A 134 -36.57 7.58 -32.48
C GLY A 134 -35.68 6.38 -32.81
N TYR A 135 -36.24 5.25 -33.26
CA TYR A 135 -35.46 4.10 -33.74
C TYR A 135 -34.60 4.46 -34.96
N PHE A 136 -35.17 5.12 -35.98
CA PHE A 136 -34.39 5.53 -37.16
C PHE A 136 -33.33 6.59 -36.82
N PHE A 137 -33.64 7.50 -35.90
CA PHE A 137 -32.67 8.46 -35.36
C PHE A 137 -31.49 7.75 -34.72
N LEU A 138 -31.74 6.76 -33.87
CA LEU A 138 -30.69 5.94 -33.29
C LEU A 138 -29.92 5.19 -34.40
N LYS A 139 -30.60 4.58 -35.38
CA LYS A 139 -29.97 3.82 -36.47
C LYS A 139 -29.07 4.68 -37.37
N GLN A 140 -29.42 5.95 -37.56
CA GLN A 140 -28.65 6.91 -38.37
C GLN A 140 -27.56 7.64 -37.56
N ASN A 141 -27.65 7.62 -36.23
CA ASN A 141 -26.57 8.11 -35.38
C ASN A 141 -25.36 7.20 -35.51
N LYS A 142 -24.29 7.69 -36.17
CA LYS A 142 -23.01 7.00 -36.40
C LYS A 142 -22.29 6.47 -35.13
N LYS A 143 -22.83 6.72 -33.94
CA LYS A 143 -22.29 6.28 -32.64
C LYS A 143 -23.16 5.24 -31.91
N VAL A 144 -24.36 4.92 -32.43
CA VAL A 144 -25.28 3.92 -31.89
C VAL A 144 -25.28 2.71 -32.82
N ASP A 145 -24.45 1.73 -32.50
CA ASP A 145 -24.23 0.57 -33.36
C ASP A 145 -25.21 -0.56 -33.00
N PHE A 146 -26.18 -0.82 -33.87
CA PHE A 146 -27.23 -1.84 -33.67
C PHE A 146 -26.73 -3.28 -33.93
N GLN A 147 -25.61 -3.43 -34.63
CA GLN A 147 -25.03 -4.73 -34.98
C GLN A 147 -23.75 -5.06 -34.20
N ASP A 148 -23.09 -4.08 -33.57
CA ASP A 148 -21.74 -4.23 -33.04
C ASP A 148 -21.65 -4.21 -31.50
N VAL A 149 -22.40 -5.07 -30.83
CA VAL A 149 -22.29 -5.25 -29.37
C VAL A 149 -21.13 -6.20 -29.00
N HIS A 150 -20.73 -7.09 -29.92
CA HIS A 150 -19.68 -8.09 -29.67
C HIS A 150 -18.29 -7.68 -30.18
N ALA A 151 -18.14 -7.08 -31.36
CA ALA A 151 -16.82 -6.69 -31.86
C ALA A 151 -16.33 -5.41 -31.16
N ARG A 152 -17.21 -4.49 -30.77
CA ARG A 152 -16.86 -3.35 -29.91
C ARG A 152 -16.39 -3.80 -28.53
N THR A 153 -16.99 -4.83 -27.93
CA THR A 153 -16.50 -5.38 -26.65
C THR A 153 -15.13 -6.05 -26.80
N LEU A 154 -14.85 -6.74 -27.92
CA LEU A 154 -13.52 -7.31 -28.18
C LEU A 154 -12.48 -6.24 -28.53
N ALA A 155 -12.83 -5.23 -29.32
CA ALA A 155 -11.93 -4.13 -29.69
C ALA A 155 -11.69 -3.16 -28.52
N GLU A 156 -12.67 -2.96 -27.64
CA GLU A 156 -12.53 -2.22 -26.40
C GLU A 156 -11.71 -3.01 -25.38
N ARG A 157 -12.00 -4.30 -25.16
CA ARG A 157 -11.12 -5.19 -24.38
C ARG A 157 -9.70 -5.21 -24.94
N LYS A 158 -9.53 -5.31 -26.26
CA LYS A 158 -8.21 -5.28 -26.91
C LYS A 158 -7.53 -3.92 -26.72
N ARG A 159 -8.25 -2.80 -26.79
CA ARG A 159 -7.69 -1.46 -26.51
C ARG A 159 -7.32 -1.29 -25.04
N ASP A 160 -8.10 -1.84 -24.12
CA ASP A 160 -7.80 -1.78 -22.68
C ASP A 160 -6.67 -2.73 -22.29
N GLU A 161 -6.62 -3.93 -22.88
CA GLU A 161 -5.47 -4.85 -22.80
C GLU A 161 -4.21 -4.21 -23.39
N GLU A 162 -4.30 -3.52 -24.54
CA GLU A 162 -3.19 -2.77 -25.12
C GLU A 162 -2.75 -1.61 -24.23
N ARG A 163 -3.68 -0.87 -23.62
CA ARG A 163 -3.35 0.19 -22.65
C ARG A 163 -2.69 -0.38 -21.40
N GLN A 164 -3.25 -1.46 -20.84
CA GLN A 164 -2.71 -2.12 -19.66
C GLN A 164 -1.30 -2.64 -19.95
N LYS A 165 -1.11 -3.33 -21.09
CA LYS A 165 0.19 -3.80 -21.54
C LYS A 165 1.19 -2.66 -21.76
N ARG A 166 0.75 -1.51 -22.28
CA ARG A 166 1.61 -0.32 -22.40
C ARG A 166 2.02 0.20 -21.02
N LEU A 167 1.10 0.28 -20.06
CA LEU A 167 1.40 0.70 -18.69
C LEU A 167 2.36 -0.28 -18.00
N ASP A 168 2.10 -1.58 -18.11
CA ASP A 168 2.95 -2.63 -17.56
C ASP A 168 4.36 -2.58 -18.15
N ASN A 169 4.48 -2.36 -19.47
CA ASN A 169 5.77 -2.17 -20.13
C ASN A 169 6.50 -0.93 -19.60
N ILE A 170 5.81 0.20 -19.42
CA ILE A 170 6.41 1.42 -18.85
C ILE A 170 6.93 1.17 -17.44
N TYR A 171 6.16 0.49 -16.58
CA TYR A 171 6.61 0.17 -15.22
C TYR A 171 7.77 -0.82 -15.22
N LYS A 172 7.77 -1.80 -16.12
CA LYS A 172 8.87 -2.75 -16.29
C LYS A 172 10.16 -2.07 -16.74
N GLU A 173 10.09 -1.16 -17.72
CA GLU A 173 11.24 -0.37 -18.17
C GLU A 173 11.78 0.54 -17.06
N LYS A 174 10.89 1.21 -16.32
CA LYS A 174 11.29 2.03 -15.16
C LYS A 174 11.96 1.20 -14.08
N ALA A 175 11.46 0.00 -13.80
CA ALA A 175 12.07 -0.89 -12.82
C ALA A 175 13.45 -1.41 -13.28
N GLN A 176 13.61 -1.76 -14.57
CA GLN A 176 14.91 -2.13 -15.12
C GLN A 176 15.93 -0.99 -15.05
N LYS A 177 15.48 0.25 -15.26
CA LYS A 177 16.35 1.42 -15.09
C LYS A 177 16.74 1.59 -13.62
N ALA A 178 15.79 1.46 -12.70
CA ALA A 178 16.06 1.53 -11.26
C ALA A 178 17.03 0.44 -10.78
N GLU A 179 16.95 -0.76 -11.36
CA GLU A 179 17.90 -1.85 -11.08
C GLU A 179 19.33 -1.47 -11.45
N LYS A 180 19.55 -0.91 -12.65
CA LYS A 180 20.87 -0.44 -13.08
C LYS A 180 21.37 0.73 -12.22
N GLU A 181 20.51 1.71 -11.96
CA GLU A 181 20.83 2.84 -11.08
C GLU A 181 21.22 2.35 -9.68
N MET A 182 20.54 1.32 -9.16
CA MET A 182 20.87 0.71 -7.88
C MET A 182 22.21 -0.03 -7.92
N GLU A 183 22.49 -0.80 -8.97
CA GLU A 183 23.76 -1.51 -9.14
C GLU A 183 24.95 -0.53 -9.21
N GLU A 184 24.78 0.58 -9.94
CA GLU A 184 25.79 1.64 -10.08
C GLU A 184 26.01 2.43 -8.79
N ALA A 185 24.94 2.79 -8.07
CA ALA A 185 25.02 3.62 -6.86
C ALA A 185 25.33 2.81 -5.59
N SER A 186 25.07 1.50 -5.58
CA SER A 186 25.34 0.62 -4.43
C SER A 186 26.77 0.75 -3.88
N PRO A 187 27.86 0.66 -4.68
CA PRO A 187 29.22 0.80 -4.15
C PRO A 187 29.48 2.17 -3.50
N GLU A 188 28.93 3.25 -4.05
CA GLU A 188 29.04 4.60 -3.48
C GLU A 188 28.32 4.66 -2.12
N ILE A 189 27.10 4.12 -2.04
CA ILE A 189 26.33 4.02 -0.79
C ILE A 189 27.09 3.20 0.25
N GLN A 190 27.73 2.09 -0.15
CA GLN A 190 28.55 1.27 0.75
C GLN A 190 29.76 2.03 1.28
N SER A 191 30.43 2.83 0.44
CA SER A 191 31.56 3.68 0.88
C SER A 191 31.11 4.66 1.95
N VAL A 192 30.02 5.41 1.69
CA VAL A 192 29.50 6.41 2.62
C VAL A 192 29.04 5.78 3.95
N LEU A 193 28.41 4.59 3.90
CA LEU A 193 28.08 3.84 5.12
C LEU A 193 29.33 3.40 5.89
N THR A 194 30.40 3.03 5.20
CA THR A 194 31.68 2.63 5.81
C THR A 194 32.41 3.83 6.42
N GLU A 195 32.35 4.98 5.77
CA GLU A 195 32.88 6.26 6.27
C GLU A 195 32.14 6.71 7.54
N LEU A 196 30.80 6.62 7.55
CA LEU A 196 29.99 6.86 8.75
C LEU A 196 30.39 5.92 9.88
N GLU A 197 30.53 4.62 9.61
CA GLU A 197 30.93 3.64 10.63
C GLU A 197 32.35 3.90 11.15
N SER A 198 33.27 4.29 10.28
CA SER A 198 34.64 4.67 10.68
C SER A 198 34.63 5.92 11.56
N CYS A 199 33.84 6.94 11.20
CA CYS A 199 33.65 8.13 12.05
C CYS A 199 33.09 7.77 13.42
N PHE A 200 32.14 6.83 13.48
CA PHE A 200 31.61 6.33 14.74
C PHE A 200 32.65 5.61 15.59
N GLN A 201 33.47 4.74 14.99
CA GLN A 201 34.53 4.04 15.72
C GLN A 201 35.59 5.01 16.28
N LEU A 202 35.89 6.09 15.56
CA LEU A 202 36.83 7.11 16.04
C LEU A 202 36.25 7.98 17.16
N LEU A 203 34.95 8.33 17.09
CA LEU A 203 34.30 9.18 18.09
C LEU A 203 33.87 8.42 19.34
N VAL A 204 33.44 7.18 19.17
CA VAL A 204 32.96 6.29 20.24
C VAL A 204 33.54 4.89 20.00
N PRO A 205 34.83 4.67 20.36
CA PRO A 205 35.43 3.35 20.28
C PRO A 205 34.72 2.40 21.24
N ASP A 206 34.65 1.11 20.89
CA ASP A 206 34.06 0.10 21.79
C ASP A 206 34.90 0.04 23.08
N PRO A 207 34.30 0.20 24.28
CA PRO A 207 35.01 0.05 25.55
C PRO A 207 35.79 -1.28 25.68
N LEU A 208 35.38 -2.32 24.94
CA LEU A 208 36.04 -3.62 24.91
C LEU A 208 37.29 -3.66 24.00
N ASP A 209 37.44 -2.73 23.05
CA ASP A 209 38.64 -2.67 22.20
C ASP A 209 39.86 -2.16 22.98
N PHE A 210 39.67 -1.38 24.04
CA PHE A 210 40.75 -0.94 24.94
C PHE A 210 41.35 -2.09 25.76
N ALA A 211 40.62 -3.19 25.96
CA ALA A 211 41.07 -4.32 26.78
C ALA A 211 42.15 -5.18 26.10
N MET A 212 42.47 -4.92 24.83
CA MET A 212 43.39 -5.76 24.04
C MET A 212 44.84 -5.27 24.00
N HIS A 213 45.17 -4.09 24.54
CA HIS A 213 46.53 -3.52 24.47
C HIS A 213 47.34 -3.53 25.78
N GLU A 214 46.80 -4.04 26.90
CA GLU A 214 47.55 -4.22 28.16
C GLU A 214 47.77 -5.70 28.55
N ALA A 215 47.85 -6.61 27.57
CA ALA A 215 48.09 -8.02 27.83
C ALA A 215 49.44 -8.53 27.28
N ASP A 216 50.51 -7.74 27.48
CA ASP A 216 51.89 -8.24 27.44
C ASP A 216 52.43 -8.48 28.85
N THR A 217 51.61 -9.01 29.77
CA THR A 217 52.10 -9.91 30.82
C THR A 217 51.02 -10.92 31.20
N THR A 218 51.42 -12.19 31.24
CA THR A 218 50.68 -13.34 31.82
C THR A 218 49.55 -13.96 31.00
N GLY A 219 49.95 -14.79 30.04
CA GLY A 219 49.51 -16.18 29.89
C GLY A 219 48.12 -16.58 30.38
N TRP A 220 47.07 -16.22 29.65
CA TRP A 220 45.83 -17.00 29.61
C TRP A 220 45.55 -17.42 28.18
N ARG A 221 45.83 -18.69 27.92
CA ARG A 221 45.53 -19.39 26.68
C ARG A 221 44.01 -19.33 26.43
N ARG A 222 43.58 -18.62 25.38
CA ARG A 222 42.29 -18.91 24.71
C ARG A 222 42.51 -19.08 23.23
N SER A 223 42.25 -20.30 22.77
CA SER A 223 42.21 -20.67 21.36
C SER A 223 41.03 -20.01 20.64
N PRO A 224 41.09 -19.83 19.31
CA PRO A 224 40.14 -19.03 18.56
C PRO A 224 39.05 -19.87 17.86
N SER A 225 37.91 -19.20 17.64
CA SER A 225 36.97 -19.36 16.52
C SER A 225 36.16 -20.66 16.40
N ALA A 226 34.83 -20.50 16.32
CA ALA A 226 34.06 -21.09 15.23
C ALA A 226 32.77 -20.27 14.96
N ARG A 227 32.60 -19.92 13.69
CA ARG A 227 31.46 -19.23 13.09
C ARG A 227 30.36 -20.22 12.66
N VAL A 228 29.10 -19.80 12.87
CA VAL A 228 27.96 -19.84 11.92
C VAL A 228 27.16 -21.14 11.63
N ALA A 229 25.83 -20.93 11.57
CA ALA A 229 24.74 -21.67 10.87
C ALA A 229 24.26 -22.99 11.49
N SER A 230 23.00 -23.45 11.37
CA SER A 230 21.69 -22.98 10.88
C SER A 230 20.67 -24.08 11.28
N GLN A 231 19.38 -23.76 11.21
CA GLN A 231 18.17 -24.59 11.37
C GLN A 231 18.30 -26.04 10.84
N ARG A 232 17.64 -27.10 11.34
CA ARG A 232 16.18 -27.29 11.54
C ARG A 232 15.90 -28.71 12.12
N ALA A 233 14.75 -28.83 12.80
CA ALA A 233 13.86 -30.00 12.91
C ALA A 233 14.14 -31.19 13.88
N ALA A 234 13.31 -31.21 14.94
CA ALA A 234 12.34 -32.26 15.30
C ALA A 234 12.74 -33.46 16.19
N PHE A 235 11.81 -33.70 17.13
CA PHE A 235 11.40 -34.94 17.82
C PHE A 235 11.59 -35.00 19.35
N LEU A 236 10.47 -35.42 19.97
CA LEU A 236 10.06 -35.46 21.37
C LEU A 236 10.61 -36.68 22.12
N ASP A 237 10.87 -36.55 23.43
CA ASP A 237 10.25 -37.32 24.55
C ASP A 237 10.97 -36.94 25.87
N HIS A 238 10.28 -36.38 26.88
CA HIS A 238 9.57 -37.04 27.99
C HIS A 238 10.53 -37.58 29.07
N ASP A 239 10.84 -36.80 30.13
CA ASP A 239 10.15 -36.68 31.45
C ASP A 239 11.00 -37.38 32.56
N PRO A 240 10.64 -37.38 33.85
CA PRO A 240 11.10 -36.42 34.88
C PRO A 240 12.03 -37.03 35.96
N GLN A 241 12.51 -36.15 36.86
CA GLN A 241 13.09 -36.41 38.19
C GLN A 241 12.43 -37.62 38.93
N PRO A 242 13.12 -38.31 39.88
CA PRO A 242 13.34 -37.70 41.21
C PRO A 242 14.59 -38.14 42.01
N CYS A 243 14.76 -37.37 43.08
CA CYS A 243 15.64 -37.35 44.24
C CYS A 243 16.14 -38.65 44.90
N CYS A 244 17.14 -38.43 45.79
CA CYS A 244 17.43 -39.08 47.08
C CYS A 244 18.74 -39.90 47.11
N SER A 245 19.66 -39.82 48.09
CA SER A 245 19.84 -38.97 49.27
C SER A 245 21.27 -39.19 49.82
N LYS A 246 21.71 -38.24 50.66
CA LYS A 246 22.37 -38.45 51.97
C LYS A 246 23.91 -38.57 52.08
N ASP A 247 24.45 -37.53 52.73
CA ASP A 247 25.49 -37.46 53.77
C ASP A 247 26.96 -37.83 53.45
N LEU A 248 27.86 -36.83 53.50
CA LEU A 248 28.84 -36.62 54.59
C LEU A 248 29.90 -35.54 54.22
N LEU A 249 30.35 -34.82 55.24
CA LEU A 249 31.21 -33.62 55.22
C LEU A 249 32.66 -33.84 54.72
N PRO A 250 33.40 -32.74 54.42
CA PRO A 250 34.66 -32.78 53.68
C PRO A 250 35.92 -32.77 54.57
N ALA A 251 36.96 -33.47 54.13
CA ALA A 251 38.36 -33.33 54.58
C ALA A 251 39.27 -33.89 53.47
N SER A 252 39.93 -33.08 52.63
CA SER A 252 41.21 -32.39 52.83
C SER A 252 42.46 -33.26 52.57
N SER A 253 43.21 -32.92 51.53
CA SER A 253 44.68 -32.91 51.51
C SER A 253 45.13 -32.12 50.26
N SER A 254 45.34 -30.81 50.35
CA SER A 254 46.57 -30.14 50.81
C SER A 254 47.72 -30.20 49.81
N LEU A 255 47.90 -29.09 49.08
CA LEU A 255 49.21 -28.54 48.76
C LEU A 255 49.33 -27.23 49.56
N ARG A 256 50.22 -27.25 50.55
CA ARG A 256 50.57 -26.12 51.40
C ARG A 256 51.80 -25.41 50.83
N VAL A 257 51.67 -24.12 50.57
CA VAL A 257 52.69 -23.06 50.80
C VAL A 257 51.86 -21.84 51.20
N MET A 258 51.66 -21.59 52.50
CA MET A 258 52.42 -20.63 53.33
C MET A 258 52.44 -19.22 52.76
N GLY A 259 51.55 -18.39 53.30
CA GLY A 259 51.40 -16.97 53.04
C GLY A 259 50.07 -16.53 53.63
N ASP A 260 50.08 -16.18 54.91
CA ASP A 260 48.99 -15.51 55.61
C ASP A 260 48.80 -14.13 54.95
N GLU A 261 48.20 -14.10 53.75
CA GLU A 261 47.78 -12.85 53.13
C GLU A 261 46.64 -12.34 54.00
N ASP A 262 46.99 -11.47 54.94
CA ASP A 262 46.04 -10.69 55.73
C ASP A 262 44.92 -10.28 54.77
N PRO A 263 43.67 -10.68 55.04
CA PRO A 263 42.56 -10.27 54.22
C PRO A 263 42.56 -8.74 54.00
N ALA A 264 43.03 -8.00 55.00
CA ALA A 264 43.21 -6.56 54.89
C ALA A 264 44.41 -6.13 54.01
N MET A 265 45.39 -6.98 53.70
CA MET A 265 46.46 -6.72 52.72
C MET A 265 45.95 -6.82 51.28
N PHE A 266 45.14 -7.83 50.93
CA PHE A 266 44.47 -7.91 49.62
C PHE A 266 43.51 -6.74 49.40
N LEU A 267 42.73 -6.39 50.44
CA LEU A 267 41.85 -5.23 50.42
C LEU A 267 42.64 -3.91 50.28
N ARG A 268 43.78 -3.78 50.97
CA ARG A 268 44.65 -2.59 50.88
C ARG A 268 45.40 -2.48 49.55
N SER A 269 45.90 -3.57 48.98
CA SER A 269 46.64 -3.56 47.71
C SER A 269 45.76 -3.22 46.51
N HIS A 270 44.46 -3.53 46.59
CA HIS A 270 43.48 -3.22 45.55
C HIS A 270 42.58 -2.01 45.88
N GLY A 271 42.80 -1.34 47.02
CA GLY A 271 42.03 -0.17 47.44
C GLY A 271 40.56 -0.45 47.73
N LEU A 272 40.19 -1.70 48.03
CA LEU A 272 38.82 -2.13 48.30
C LEU A 272 38.55 -2.11 49.81
N GLY A 273 37.42 -1.54 50.24
CA GLY A 273 37.06 -1.48 51.66
C GLY A 273 36.44 -2.76 52.24
N SER A 274 35.96 -3.68 51.40
CA SER A 274 35.28 -4.92 51.82
C SER A 274 35.22 -5.96 50.69
N TYR A 275 35.23 -7.25 51.05
CA TYR A 275 35.01 -8.37 50.13
C TYR A 275 33.61 -8.47 49.55
N LYS A 276 32.64 -7.77 50.15
CA LYS A 276 31.25 -7.70 49.68
C LYS A 276 30.95 -6.38 48.95
N TYR A 277 32.00 -5.71 48.47
CA TYR A 277 31.85 -4.46 47.76
C TYR A 277 31.38 -4.72 46.33
N THR A 278 30.22 -4.17 45.98
CA THR A 278 29.66 -4.24 44.63
C THR A 278 29.56 -2.82 44.11
N LEU A 279 30.29 -2.54 43.02
CA LEU A 279 30.17 -1.28 42.28
C LEU A 279 29.10 -1.45 41.22
N SER A 280 27.98 -0.76 41.41
CA SER A 280 26.98 -0.57 40.37
C SER A 280 27.32 0.72 39.63
N LEU A 281 27.89 0.58 38.42
CA LEU A 281 28.16 1.71 37.56
C LEU A 281 26.95 1.96 36.66
N GLU A 282 26.24 3.04 36.89
CA GLU A 282 25.25 3.57 35.96
C GLU A 282 25.95 4.53 35.00
N VAL A 283 26.32 4.04 33.82
CA VAL A 283 26.87 4.89 32.77
C VAL A 283 25.69 5.55 32.05
N PRO A 284 25.58 6.88 32.03
CA PRO A 284 24.53 7.56 31.29
C PRO A 284 24.61 7.21 29.81
N SER A 285 23.52 6.75 29.22
CA SER A 285 23.45 6.40 27.79
C SER A 285 23.55 7.62 26.86
N ASP A 286 23.37 8.82 27.40
CA ASP A 286 23.36 10.08 26.65
C ASP A 286 24.78 10.62 26.48
N VAL A 287 25.49 10.11 25.47
CA VAL A 287 26.78 10.68 25.03
C VAL A 287 26.49 11.98 24.27
N LYS A 288 26.79 13.14 24.86
CA LYS A 288 26.81 14.43 24.16
C LYS A 288 28.22 14.72 23.68
N LEU A 289 28.48 14.56 22.38
CA LEU A 289 29.77 14.93 21.79
C LEU A 289 29.77 16.43 21.46
N SER A 290 30.73 17.17 22.05
CA SER A 290 31.00 18.57 21.72
C SER A 290 32.19 18.68 20.76
N GLU A 291 32.05 19.50 19.72
CA GLU A 291 33.14 19.81 18.76
C GLU A 291 34.34 20.47 19.47
N ASN A 292 35.53 19.90 19.27
CA ASN A 292 36.84 20.40 19.69
C ASN A 292 37.82 20.33 18.50
N GLU A 293 39.05 20.82 18.66
CA GLU A 293 40.03 20.88 17.55
C GLU A 293 40.39 19.48 17.01
N ASP A 294 40.44 18.46 17.86
CA ASP A 294 40.84 17.09 17.50
C ASP A 294 39.74 16.30 16.77
N ASN A 295 38.46 16.54 17.13
CA ASN A 295 37.32 15.81 16.56
C ASN A 295 36.58 16.58 15.46
N ALA A 296 36.90 17.87 15.25
CA ALA A 296 36.21 18.72 14.28
C ALA A 296 36.23 18.14 12.87
N ALA A 297 37.35 17.60 12.40
CA ALA A 297 37.45 17.01 11.07
C ALA A 297 36.52 15.79 10.90
N ILE A 298 36.42 14.96 11.93
CA ILE A 298 35.60 13.74 11.96
C ILE A 298 34.11 14.12 12.04
N ILE A 299 33.75 15.09 12.89
CA ILE A 299 32.37 15.58 13.01
C ILE A 299 31.91 16.23 11.70
N ASN A 300 32.78 16.94 10.99
CA ASN A 300 32.45 17.51 9.68
C ASN A 300 32.20 16.41 8.64
N ASN A 301 33.09 15.42 8.52
CA ASN A 301 32.88 14.28 7.61
C ASN A 301 31.59 13.53 7.96
N LEU A 302 31.35 13.28 9.25
CA LEU A 302 30.11 12.65 9.73
C LEU A 302 28.88 13.48 9.35
N SER A 303 28.93 14.82 9.49
CA SER A 303 27.84 15.72 9.11
C SER A 303 27.55 15.66 7.61
N ASP A 304 28.59 15.69 6.78
CA ASP A 304 28.45 15.67 5.32
C ASP A 304 27.91 14.32 4.84
N SER A 305 28.45 13.22 5.36
CA SER A 305 27.95 11.87 5.09
C SER A 305 26.51 11.69 5.58
N PHE A 306 26.15 12.21 6.75
CA PHE A 306 24.78 12.19 7.26
C PHE A 306 23.80 12.96 6.38
N LYS A 307 24.18 14.17 5.94
CA LYS A 307 23.38 14.98 4.99
C LYS A 307 23.21 14.25 3.66
N LEU A 308 24.27 13.61 3.16
CA LEU A 308 24.25 12.88 1.90
C LEU A 308 23.32 11.66 1.98
N VAL A 309 23.39 10.88 3.06
CA VAL A 309 22.47 9.74 3.31
C VAL A 309 21.02 10.23 3.43
N THR A 310 20.77 11.28 4.20
CA THR A 310 19.41 11.78 4.46
C THR A 310 18.76 12.40 3.22
N ASN A 311 19.51 13.20 2.46
CA ASN A 311 18.94 14.01 1.38
C ASN A 311 19.02 13.33 0.00
N LYS A 312 20.02 12.46 -0.24
CA LYS A 312 20.23 11.83 -1.56
C LYS A 312 19.87 10.34 -1.53
N TYR A 313 20.54 9.54 -0.70
CA TYR A 313 20.45 8.08 -0.81
C TYR A 313 19.17 7.49 -0.22
N LEU A 314 18.70 7.98 0.92
CA LEU A 314 17.48 7.45 1.54
C LEU A 314 16.24 7.66 0.64
N PRO A 315 15.99 8.86 0.07
CA PRO A 315 14.89 9.05 -0.88
C PRO A 315 15.04 8.23 -2.15
N LEU A 316 16.27 8.10 -2.66
CA LEU A 316 16.56 7.35 -3.88
C LEU A 316 16.27 5.85 -3.71
N VAL A 317 16.69 5.25 -2.60
CA VAL A 317 16.40 3.84 -2.29
C VAL A 317 14.89 3.61 -2.09
N GLN A 318 14.19 4.53 -1.41
CA GLN A 318 12.73 4.46 -1.26
C GLN A 318 12.02 4.53 -2.62
N TYR A 319 12.51 5.35 -3.55
CA TYR A 319 11.99 5.44 -4.90
C TYR A 319 12.19 4.11 -5.68
N TRP A 320 13.36 3.48 -5.57
CA TRP A 320 13.58 2.15 -6.18
C TRP A 320 12.63 1.09 -5.62
N ILE A 321 12.44 1.03 -4.30
CA ILE A 321 11.48 0.11 -3.66
C ILE A 321 10.06 0.33 -4.21
N GLN A 322 9.64 1.58 -4.38
CA GLN A 322 8.33 1.92 -4.93
C GLN A 322 8.18 1.44 -6.38
N LEU A 323 9.22 1.63 -7.21
CA LEU A 323 9.21 1.17 -8.60
C LEU A 323 9.15 -0.36 -8.70
N PHE A 324 9.95 -1.08 -7.91
CA PHE A 324 9.91 -2.55 -7.89
C PHE A 324 8.54 -3.08 -7.44
N THR A 325 7.95 -2.48 -6.40
CA THR A 325 6.62 -2.87 -5.91
C THR A 325 5.53 -2.62 -6.96
N ARG A 326 5.56 -1.47 -7.65
CA ARG A 326 4.60 -1.14 -8.71
C ARG A 326 4.74 -2.01 -9.96
N ALA A 327 5.95 -2.49 -10.25
CA ALA A 327 6.21 -3.40 -11.35
C ALA A 327 5.94 -4.87 -11.00
N GLY A 328 5.51 -5.18 -9.77
CA GLY A 328 5.27 -6.55 -9.30
C GLY A 328 6.54 -7.39 -9.16
N ILE A 329 7.70 -6.75 -8.97
CA ILE A 329 8.99 -7.43 -8.79
C ILE A 329 9.18 -7.74 -7.31
N SER A 330 9.15 -9.02 -6.95
CA SER A 330 9.32 -9.50 -5.57
C SER A 330 10.60 -10.32 -5.36
N ASP A 331 11.55 -10.24 -6.29
CA ASP A 331 12.75 -11.07 -6.29
C ASP A 331 13.90 -10.43 -5.47
N ASP A 332 15.12 -10.94 -5.61
CA ASP A 332 16.32 -10.49 -4.89
C ASP A 332 16.60 -8.98 -5.00
N ARG A 333 16.19 -8.34 -6.10
CA ARG A 333 16.33 -6.89 -6.33
C ARG A 333 15.60 -6.06 -5.28
N LEU A 334 14.35 -6.43 -5.00
CA LEU A 334 13.56 -5.75 -3.97
C LEU A 334 14.17 -5.99 -2.58
N ARG A 335 14.66 -7.22 -2.34
CA ARG A 335 15.35 -7.56 -1.09
C ARG A 335 16.62 -6.74 -0.87
N GLN A 336 17.44 -6.56 -1.90
CA GLN A 336 18.65 -5.72 -1.86
C GLN A 336 18.32 -4.25 -1.57
N ALA A 337 17.31 -3.70 -2.24
CA ALA A 337 16.87 -2.33 -1.98
C ALA A 337 16.39 -2.13 -0.54
N ILE A 338 15.65 -3.10 0.01
CA ILE A 338 15.20 -3.09 1.41
C ILE A 338 16.40 -3.18 2.38
N ASP A 339 17.38 -4.04 2.10
CA ASP A 339 18.58 -4.15 2.93
C ASP A 339 19.38 -2.83 2.95
N LEU A 340 19.58 -2.20 1.79
CA LEU A 340 20.20 -0.88 1.69
C LEU A 340 19.44 0.17 2.51
N LYS A 341 18.11 0.19 2.41
CA LYS A 341 17.27 1.09 3.21
C LYS A 341 17.50 0.88 4.71
N ASN A 342 17.44 -0.37 5.18
CA ASN A 342 17.59 -0.68 6.60
C ASN A 342 18.97 -0.27 7.12
N ARG A 343 20.02 -0.47 6.33
CA ARG A 343 21.39 -0.07 6.68
C ARG A 343 21.55 1.44 6.78
N LEU A 344 20.97 2.19 5.84
CA LEU A 344 20.93 3.66 5.90
C LEU A 344 20.16 4.15 7.13
N GLU A 345 18.99 3.58 7.41
CA GLU A 345 18.18 3.96 8.59
C GLU A 345 18.91 3.65 9.90
N THR A 346 19.58 2.51 10.00
CA THR A 346 20.37 2.13 11.19
C THR A 346 21.52 3.12 11.42
N ALA A 347 22.23 3.52 10.36
CA ALA A 347 23.30 4.50 10.46
C ALA A 347 22.77 5.89 10.90
N LEU A 348 21.59 6.30 10.40
CA LEU A 348 20.93 7.54 10.83
C LEU A 348 20.43 7.48 12.27
N GLU A 349 20.01 6.32 12.76
CA GLU A 349 19.61 6.17 14.16
C GLU A 349 20.83 6.26 15.09
N LYS A 350 21.97 5.70 14.67
CA LYS A 350 23.24 5.77 15.39
C LYS A 350 23.77 7.21 15.49
N THR A 351 23.70 8.02 14.43
CA THR A 351 24.05 9.46 14.53
C THR A 351 23.13 10.22 15.50
N LYS A 352 21.81 9.94 15.50
CA LYS A 352 20.86 10.60 16.41
C LYS A 352 21.14 10.28 17.87
N LYS A 353 21.51 9.03 18.18
CA LYS A 353 21.85 8.59 19.55
C LYS A 353 23.08 9.32 20.11
N MET A 354 24.02 9.72 19.26
CA MET A 354 25.23 10.45 19.68
C MET A 354 25.00 11.95 19.93
N ASN A 355 23.78 12.46 19.70
CA ASN A 355 23.34 13.83 20.00
C ASN A 355 24.39 14.92 19.67
N ILE A 356 24.96 14.83 18.46
CA ILE A 356 26.07 15.68 18.00
C ILE A 356 25.50 17.01 17.55
N ASP A 357 25.91 18.10 18.19
CA ASP A 357 25.50 19.46 17.84
C ASP A 357 26.28 19.94 16.61
N PHE A 358 25.70 19.76 15.43
CA PHE A 358 26.30 20.22 14.17
C PHE A 358 26.20 21.75 14.09
N LYS A 359 27.23 22.48 14.52
CA LYS A 359 27.30 23.93 14.33
C LYS A 359 27.35 24.26 12.83
N GLU A 360 26.27 24.83 12.30
CA GLU A 360 26.25 25.35 10.92
C GLU A 360 27.25 26.52 10.78
N ARG A 361 28.37 26.29 10.07
CA ARG A 361 29.23 27.39 9.63
C ARG A 361 28.59 28.06 8.40
N LYS A 362 28.03 29.27 8.59
CA LYS A 362 27.68 30.15 7.48
C LYS A 362 28.95 30.53 6.73
N ASN A 363 29.06 30.12 5.47
CA ASN A 363 30.11 30.56 4.55
C ASN A 363 30.15 32.10 4.48
N GLN A 364 31.11 32.74 5.16
CA GLN A 364 31.50 34.10 4.83
C GLN A 364 32.44 34.04 3.64
N VAL A 365 31.90 34.30 2.46
CA VAL A 365 32.70 34.59 1.28
C VAL A 365 33.32 35.97 1.51
N SER A 366 34.58 36.00 1.93
CA SER A 366 35.39 37.22 1.95
C SER A 366 35.60 37.68 0.51
N GLN A 367 34.87 38.72 0.09
CA GLN A 367 35.23 39.52 -1.07
C GLN A 367 36.60 40.17 -0.79
N THR A 368 37.66 39.62 -1.39
CA THR A 368 38.92 40.33 -1.53
C THR A 368 38.71 41.54 -2.44
N GLY A 369 38.70 42.72 -1.81
CA GLY A 369 38.74 44.00 -2.50
C GLY A 369 40.08 44.18 -3.22
N TYR A 370 40.00 44.57 -4.48
CA TYR A 370 41.11 45.17 -5.22
C TYR A 370 41.31 46.61 -4.72
N PHE A 371 42.53 46.93 -4.31
CA PHE A 371 43.10 48.27 -4.38
C PHE A 371 44.46 48.17 -5.05
#